data_AF-A0A6A3MG55-F1
#
_entry.id   AF-A0A6A3MG55-F1
#
_cell.length_a   1.000
_cell.length_b   1.000
_cell.length_c   1.000
_cell.angle_alpha   90.00
_cell.angle_beta   90.00
_cell.angle_gamma   90.00
#
_symmetry.space_group_name_H-M   'P 1'
#
loop_
_entity.id
_entity.type
_entity.pdbx_description
1 polymer ?
#
loop_
_entity_poly.entity_id
_entity_poly.type
_entity_poly.pdbx_seq_one_letter_code
_entity_poly.pdbx_strand_id
1 'polypeptide(L)'
;MGGRHAVWQYFEETEPRANSKSHPKAKCIYCGEKVRGQPKSFMIPHLRKCSAAPSSVTQQWQVESMALTIVTPLSASSSVSEASLDMGSDHSELAAEGLELVPHTPQRMPGPAQLQQLELLRLKARVAQCQAKAAEAQFTAERFAARIKLQSLGVPDNEIDANLPSL
;
A
#
# COMPACT_ATOMS: atom_id res chain seq x y z
N MET A 1 26.65 29.92 9.77
CA MET A 1 25.36 30.04 10.48
C MET A 1 24.59 28.74 10.31
N GLY A 2 24.44 27.94 11.37
CA GLY A 2 23.71 26.67 11.31
C GLY A 2 22.20 26.94 11.30
N GLY A 3 21.57 26.87 10.14
CA GLY A 3 20.13 27.05 10.00
C GLY A 3 19.35 26.00 10.77
N ARG A 4 18.27 26.41 11.46
CA ARG A 4 17.32 25.47 12.06
C ARG A 4 16.65 24.65 10.95
N HIS A 5 16.51 23.35 11.17
CA HIS A 5 15.86 22.43 10.21
C HIS A 5 14.43 22.90 9.89
N ALA A 6 13.99 22.84 8.62
CA ALA A 6 12.70 23.38 8.19
C ALA A 6 11.48 22.83 8.96
N VAL A 7 11.58 21.60 9.45
CA VAL A 7 10.56 20.95 10.31
C VAL A 7 10.21 21.75 11.57
N TRP A 8 11.10 22.62 12.05
CA TRP A 8 10.84 23.47 13.21
C TRP A 8 9.70 24.49 13.01
N GLN A 9 9.26 24.74 11.78
CA GLN A 9 8.07 25.55 11.53
C GLN A 9 6.78 24.90 12.07
N TYR A 10 6.81 23.59 12.31
CA TYR A 10 5.65 22.80 12.77
C TYR A 10 5.73 22.41 14.25
N PHE A 11 6.73 22.93 14.96
CA PHE A 11 6.96 22.59 16.36
C PHE A 11 7.40 23.80 17.18
N GLU A 12 6.88 23.90 18.39
CA GLU A 12 7.31 24.84 19.40
C GLU A 12 8.39 24.22 20.29
N GLU A 13 9.48 24.94 20.54
CA GLU A 13 10.48 24.51 21.52
C GLU A 13 9.91 24.72 22.93
N THR A 14 9.71 23.63 23.67
CA THR A 14 9.05 23.68 25.00
C THR A 14 10.03 23.96 26.13
N GLU A 15 11.31 23.63 25.93
CA GLU A 15 12.36 23.97 26.87
C GLU A 15 13.61 24.40 26.09
N PRO A 16 14.24 25.53 26.45
CA PRO A 16 15.49 25.93 25.85
C PRO A 16 16.54 24.85 26.12
N ARG A 17 17.25 24.48 25.05
CA ARG A 17 18.27 23.44 25.07
C ARG A 17 19.28 23.65 26.21
N ALA A 18 19.21 22.81 27.24
CA ALA A 18 20.08 22.93 28.43
C ALA A 18 21.59 22.83 28.11
N ASN A 19 21.97 22.12 27.04
CA ASN A 19 23.34 22.09 26.54
C ASN A 19 23.42 21.65 25.07
N SER A 20 24.58 21.84 24.43
CA SER A 20 24.82 21.43 23.03
C SER A 20 24.75 19.91 22.76
N LYS A 21 24.63 19.08 23.81
CA LYS A 21 24.48 17.62 23.73
C LYS A 21 23.04 17.16 24.01
N SER A 22 22.18 18.00 24.57
CA SER A 22 20.82 17.61 24.92
C SER A 22 19.97 17.59 23.68
N HIS A 23 19.12 16.57 23.55
CA HIS A 23 18.13 16.55 22.49
C HIS A 23 17.10 17.66 22.69
N PRO A 24 16.69 18.35 21.62
CA PRO A 24 15.66 19.35 21.72
C PRO A 24 14.33 18.71 22.17
N LYS A 25 13.59 19.44 22.99
CA LYS A 25 12.21 19.10 23.38
C LYS A 25 11.28 20.00 22.60
N ALA A 26 10.47 19.39 21.77
CA ALA A 26 9.59 20.08 20.84
C ALA A 26 8.13 19.65 21.09
N LYS A 27 7.19 20.55 20.87
CA LYS A 27 5.76 20.28 20.96
C LYS A 27 5.15 20.52 19.59
N CYS A 28 4.41 19.55 19.07
CA CYS A 28 3.72 19.70 17.79
C CYS A 28 2.64 20.78 17.90
N ILE A 29 2.59 21.71 16.95
CA ILE A 29 1.58 22.80 16.94
C ILE A 29 0.17 22.29 16.65
N TYR A 30 0.04 21.11 16.04
CA TYR A 30 -1.24 20.56 15.61
C TYR A 30 -1.91 19.70 16.69
N CYS A 31 -1.21 18.70 17.22
CA CYS A 31 -1.78 17.80 18.24
C CYS A 31 -1.32 18.11 19.66
N GLY A 32 -0.35 19.02 19.84
CA GLY A 32 0.22 19.33 21.15
C GLY A 32 1.12 18.24 21.75
N GLU A 33 1.38 17.16 21.01
CA GLU A 33 2.22 16.05 21.48
C GLU A 33 3.68 16.48 21.65
N LYS A 34 4.30 16.04 22.74
CA LYS A 34 5.70 16.37 23.05
C LYS A 34 6.62 15.32 22.44
N VAL A 35 7.55 15.79 21.61
CA VAL A 35 8.54 14.98 20.90
C VAL A 35 9.93 15.36 21.39
N ARG A 36 10.75 14.38 21.74
CA ARG A 36 12.15 14.59 22.15
C ARG A 36 13.07 13.84 21.19
N GLY A 37 14.07 14.51 20.65
CA GLY A 37 15.08 13.85 19.82
C GLY A 37 15.52 14.69 18.63
N GLN A 38 16.31 14.07 17.74
CA GLN A 38 16.75 14.72 16.51
C GLN A 38 15.56 14.98 15.55
N PRO A 39 15.54 16.11 14.82
CA PRO A 39 14.40 16.48 13.98
C PRO A 39 14.04 15.41 12.93
N LYS A 40 15.05 14.82 12.27
CA LYS A 40 14.84 13.77 11.25
C LYS A 40 14.27 12.46 11.82
N SER A 41 14.65 12.10 13.05
CA SER A 41 14.31 10.79 13.64
C SER A 41 13.01 10.81 14.42
N PHE A 42 12.57 11.98 14.93
CA PHE A 42 11.41 12.05 15.82
C PHE A 42 10.36 13.06 15.35
N MET A 43 10.76 14.25 14.90
CA MET A 43 9.82 15.30 14.49
C MET A 43 9.17 14.98 13.14
N ILE A 44 9.96 14.59 12.13
CA ILE A 44 9.44 14.24 10.80
C ILE A 44 8.50 13.00 10.85
N PRO A 45 8.86 11.88 11.51
CA PRO A 45 7.96 10.73 11.60
C PRO A 45 6.67 11.03 12.36
N HIS A 46 6.72 11.91 13.36
CA HIS A 46 5.52 12.40 14.03
C HIS A 46 4.61 13.14 13.05
N LEU A 47 5.14 14.13 12.30
CA LEU A 47 4.32 14.87 11.32
C LEU A 47 3.66 13.97 10.27
N ARG A 48 4.36 12.92 9.82
CA ARG A 48 3.79 11.95 8.87
C ARG A 48 2.60 11.17 9.43
N LYS A 49 2.53 11.01 10.75
CA LYS A 49 1.50 10.21 11.45
C LYS A 49 0.52 11.05 12.26
N CYS A 50 0.74 12.35 12.36
CA CYS A 50 -0.06 13.25 13.17
C CYS A 50 -1.46 13.38 12.56
N SER A 51 -2.48 12.94 13.29
CA SER A 51 -3.88 13.01 12.85
C SER A 51 -4.43 14.44 12.81
N ALA A 52 -3.84 15.34 13.59
CA ALA A 52 -4.23 16.76 13.64
C ALA A 52 -3.52 17.62 12.59
N ALA A 53 -2.47 17.10 11.94
CA ALA A 53 -1.73 17.86 10.94
C ALA A 53 -2.48 17.91 9.60
N PRO A 54 -2.51 19.07 8.92
CA PRO A 54 -3.13 19.18 7.61
C PRO A 54 -2.41 18.31 6.58
N SER A 55 -3.16 17.77 5.62
CA SER A 55 -2.66 16.86 4.59
C SER A 55 -1.52 17.44 3.75
N SER A 56 -1.51 18.75 3.54
CA SER A 56 -0.42 19.47 2.85
C SER A 56 0.93 19.29 3.57
N VAL A 57 0.93 19.35 4.90
CA VAL A 57 2.14 19.18 5.72
C VAL A 57 2.56 17.73 5.78
N THR A 58 1.61 16.79 5.92
CA THR A 58 1.94 15.37 5.95
C THR A 58 2.50 14.88 4.61
N GLN A 59 2.03 15.42 3.48
CA GLN A 59 2.54 15.10 2.14
C GLN A 59 3.92 15.72 1.85
N GLN A 60 4.18 16.96 2.29
CA GLN A 60 5.49 17.61 2.12
C GLN A 60 6.63 16.72 2.64
N TRP A 61 6.41 16.09 3.80
CA TRP A 61 7.41 15.22 4.43
C TRP A 61 7.42 13.78 3.90
N GLN A 62 6.48 13.39 3.03
CA GLN A 62 6.50 12.09 2.34
C GLN A 62 7.39 12.12 1.09
N VAL A 63 7.32 13.19 0.29
CA VAL A 63 7.98 13.28 -1.02
C VAL A 63 9.51 13.45 -0.91
N GLU A 64 9.99 14.12 0.13
CA GLU A 64 11.44 14.32 0.34
C GLU A 64 12.20 13.00 0.57
N SER A 65 11.49 11.87 0.76
CA SER A 65 12.07 10.54 0.81
C SER A 65 12.35 9.90 -0.55
N MET A 66 11.90 10.47 -1.67
CA MET A 66 11.97 9.83 -3.01
C MET A 66 12.94 10.50 -4.00
N ALA A 67 13.58 11.62 -3.63
CA ALA A 67 14.40 12.41 -4.56
C ALA A 67 15.83 11.88 -4.81
N LEU A 68 16.14 10.59 -4.62
CA LEU A 68 17.50 10.02 -4.79
C LEU A 68 17.61 8.81 -5.72
N THR A 69 16.65 8.57 -6.61
CA THR A 69 16.77 7.53 -7.65
C THR A 69 16.39 8.06 -9.02
N ILE A 70 17.28 8.87 -9.60
CA ILE A 70 17.36 9.08 -11.04
C ILE A 70 18.54 8.24 -11.53
N VAL A 71 18.27 7.17 -12.26
CA VAL A 71 19.18 6.60 -13.28
C VAL A 71 18.35 5.91 -14.36
N THR A 72 18.21 6.62 -15.48
CA THR A 72 18.44 6.19 -16.88
C THR A 72 17.91 4.81 -17.32
N PRO A 73 16.95 4.72 -18.26
CA PRO A 73 16.68 3.48 -18.98
C PRO A 73 17.54 3.40 -20.25
N LEU A 74 18.42 2.40 -20.32
CA LEU A 74 19.07 1.99 -21.57
C LEU A 74 18.35 0.76 -22.12
N SER A 75 17.84 0.91 -23.33
CA SER A 75 17.21 -0.11 -24.14
C SER A 75 18.15 -1.28 -24.45
N ALA A 76 17.64 -2.50 -24.40
CA ALA A 76 18.14 -3.62 -25.20
C ALA A 76 16.98 -4.60 -25.46
N SER A 77 16.83 -4.93 -26.74
CA SER A 77 15.70 -5.59 -27.39
C SER A 77 15.88 -7.10 -27.53
N SER A 78 14.82 -7.77 -27.99
CA SER A 78 14.82 -9.09 -28.66
C SER A 78 14.88 -10.31 -27.72
N SER A 79 14.18 -11.43 -27.95
CA SER A 79 13.72 -12.02 -29.19
C SER A 79 12.55 -12.97 -28.92
N VAL A 80 11.60 -12.99 -29.86
CA VAL A 80 10.51 -13.97 -29.99
C VAL A 80 11.04 -15.34 -30.39
N SER A 81 10.32 -16.41 -30.04
CA SER A 81 9.98 -17.53 -30.93
C SER A 81 8.92 -18.41 -30.28
N GLU A 82 7.81 -18.58 -30.98
CA GLU A 82 6.72 -19.48 -30.67
C GLU A 82 6.91 -20.84 -31.35
N ALA A 83 6.15 -21.81 -30.84
CA ALA A 83 5.32 -22.76 -31.59
C ALA A 83 5.67 -24.26 -31.46
N SER A 84 4.59 -25.02 -31.20
CA SER A 84 4.21 -26.27 -31.88
C SER A 84 4.93 -27.56 -31.43
N LEU A 85 4.34 -28.74 -31.17
CA LEU A 85 3.07 -29.45 -31.47
C LEU A 85 2.88 -30.54 -30.37
N ASP A 86 1.68 -30.81 -29.84
CA ASP A 86 0.73 -31.90 -30.20
C ASP A 86 1.30 -33.34 -30.28
N MET A 87 0.89 -34.23 -29.36
CA MET A 87 0.12 -35.46 -29.61
C MET A 87 0.10 -36.38 -28.36
N GLY A 88 -1.07 -36.93 -28.05
CA GLY A 88 -1.35 -37.72 -26.84
C GLY A 88 -0.84 -39.16 -26.83
N SER A 89 -0.98 -39.83 -25.68
CA SER A 89 -1.16 -41.28 -25.60
C SER A 89 -1.65 -41.70 -24.20
N ASP A 90 -2.59 -42.64 -24.23
CA ASP A 90 -3.43 -43.16 -23.17
C ASP A 90 -2.77 -44.03 -22.07
N HIS A 91 -3.58 -44.26 -21.03
CA HIS A 91 -3.73 -45.50 -20.25
C HIS A 91 -2.64 -45.87 -19.23
N SER A 92 -2.96 -45.75 -17.93
CA SER A 92 -3.32 -46.92 -17.11
C SER A 92 -3.53 -46.56 -15.64
N GLU A 93 -4.68 -47.03 -15.16
CA GLU A 93 -5.13 -47.17 -13.80
C GLU A 93 -4.25 -48.17 -13.02
N LEU A 94 -4.01 -47.93 -11.72
CA LEU A 94 -4.21 -48.89 -10.61
C LEU A 94 -3.42 -48.47 -9.34
N ALA A 95 -4.20 -48.12 -8.33
CA ALA A 95 -4.18 -48.63 -6.95
C ALA A 95 -2.87 -48.81 -6.15
N ALA A 96 -2.94 -48.22 -4.96
CA ALA A 96 -2.69 -48.83 -3.66
C ALA A 96 -1.26 -48.86 -3.08
N GLU A 97 -1.17 -48.09 -1.98
CA GLU A 97 -0.41 -48.37 -0.75
C GLU A 97 1.11 -48.22 -0.78
N GLY A 98 1.61 -47.28 0.03
CA GLY A 98 3.02 -47.24 0.36
C GLY A 98 3.46 -45.97 1.06
N LEU A 99 3.39 -46.01 2.38
CA LEU A 99 4.27 -45.29 3.31
C LEU A 99 4.03 -43.78 3.48
N GLU A 100 3.38 -43.48 4.61
CA GLU A 100 3.70 -42.37 5.51
C GLU A 100 5.17 -41.92 5.37
N LEU A 101 5.37 -40.82 4.66
CA LEU A 101 6.54 -39.98 4.80
C LEU A 101 6.00 -38.58 5.06
N VAL A 102 5.72 -38.33 6.34
CA VAL A 102 5.66 -36.98 6.89
C VAL A 102 6.83 -36.20 6.30
N PRO A 103 6.61 -35.12 5.52
CA PRO A 103 7.70 -34.25 5.17
C PRO A 103 8.08 -33.51 6.45
N HIS A 104 9.00 -34.08 7.22
CA HIS A 104 9.83 -33.31 8.12
C HIS A 104 10.66 -32.39 7.24
N THR A 105 10.03 -31.29 6.83
CA THR A 105 10.70 -30.17 6.20
C THR A 105 11.72 -29.68 7.23
N PRO A 106 13.03 -29.73 6.94
CA PRO A 106 13.97 -28.95 7.71
C PRO A 106 13.46 -27.51 7.62
N GLN A 107 13.29 -26.86 8.77
CA GLN A 107 13.00 -25.44 8.90
C GLN A 107 14.16 -24.65 8.26
N ARG A 108 14.20 -24.65 6.93
CA ARG A 108 15.11 -23.83 6.14
C ARG A 108 14.50 -22.46 6.19
N MET A 109 15.01 -21.66 7.12
CA MET A 109 14.82 -20.22 7.15
C MET A 109 14.80 -19.69 5.71
N PRO A 110 13.70 -19.04 5.28
CA PRO A 110 13.59 -18.58 3.92
C PRO A 110 14.79 -17.72 3.57
N GLY A 111 15.48 -18.07 2.49
CA GLY A 111 16.59 -17.26 2.01
C GLY A 111 16.12 -15.84 1.67
N PRO A 112 17.01 -14.83 1.64
CA PRO A 112 16.64 -13.45 1.38
C PRO A 112 15.81 -13.27 0.08
N ALA A 113 16.11 -14.03 -0.97
CA ALA A 113 15.33 -14.03 -2.22
C ALA A 113 13.90 -14.59 -2.04
N GLN A 114 13.73 -15.60 -1.19
CA GLN A 114 12.42 -16.19 -0.89
C GLN A 114 11.55 -15.22 -0.06
N LEU A 115 12.16 -14.47 0.86
CA LEU A 115 11.47 -13.41 1.60
C LEU A 115 10.98 -12.29 0.69
N GLN A 116 11.84 -11.82 -0.23
CA GLN A 116 11.46 -10.81 -1.22
C GLN A 116 10.29 -11.28 -2.10
N GLN A 117 10.33 -12.54 -2.56
CA GLN A 117 9.24 -13.11 -3.35
C GLN A 117 7.93 -13.18 -2.55
N LEU A 118 7.99 -13.55 -1.27
CA LEU A 118 6.82 -13.59 -0.40
C LEU A 118 6.24 -12.17 -0.15
N GLU A 119 7.10 -11.18 0.05
CA GLU A 119 6.69 -9.78 0.18
C GLU A 119 6.02 -9.26 -1.09
N LEU A 120 6.56 -9.60 -2.26
CA LEU A 120 5.97 -9.26 -3.55
C LEU A 120 4.57 -9.90 -3.70
N LEU A 121 4.42 -11.18 -3.35
CA LEU A 121 3.12 -11.86 -3.40
C LEU A 121 2.11 -11.21 -2.45
N ARG A 122 2.52 -10.86 -1.23
CA ARG A 122 1.67 -10.12 -0.28
C ARG A 122 1.25 -8.76 -0.82
N LEU A 123 2.17 -8.05 -1.48
CA LEU A 123 1.85 -6.77 -2.11
C LEU A 123 0.85 -6.94 -3.25
N LYS A 124 1.06 -7.93 -4.13
CA LYS A 124 0.11 -8.26 -5.21
C LYS A 124 -1.28 -8.60 -4.68
N ALA A 125 -1.37 -9.38 -3.61
CA ALA A 125 -2.65 -9.69 -2.96
C ALA A 125 -3.36 -8.44 -2.43
N ARG A 126 -2.62 -7.51 -1.79
CA ARG A 126 -3.20 -6.23 -1.33
C ARG A 126 -3.68 -5.37 -2.49
N VAL A 127 -2.93 -5.31 -3.60
CA VAL A 127 -3.33 -4.58 -4.81
C VAL A 127 -4.63 -5.18 -5.37
N ALA A 128 -4.70 -6.49 -5.53
CA ALA A 128 -5.90 -7.17 -6.01
C ALA A 128 -7.11 -6.91 -5.10
N GLN A 129 -6.93 -6.93 -3.78
CA GLN A 129 -8.00 -6.60 -2.83
C GLN A 129 -8.49 -5.14 -2.99
N CYS A 130 -7.57 -4.19 -3.16
CA CYS A 130 -7.93 -2.80 -3.37
C CYS A 130 -8.67 -2.61 -4.70
N GLN A 131 -8.22 -3.29 -5.76
CA GLN A 131 -8.89 -3.28 -7.07
C GLN A 131 -10.30 -3.86 -7.00
N ALA A 132 -10.50 -4.98 -6.29
CA ALA A 132 -11.82 -5.56 -6.09
C ALA A 132 -12.78 -4.59 -5.38
N LYS A 133 -12.31 -3.95 -4.30
CA LYS A 133 -13.09 -2.91 -3.59
C LYS A 133 -13.40 -1.70 -4.46
N ALA A 134 -12.45 -1.29 -5.31
CA ALA A 134 -12.66 -0.19 -6.24
C ALA A 134 -13.72 -0.55 -7.29
N ALA A 135 -13.69 -1.77 -7.83
CA ALA A 135 -14.68 -2.26 -8.77
C ALA A 135 -16.09 -2.35 -8.14
N GLU A 136 -16.19 -2.84 -6.90
CA GLU A 136 -17.45 -2.87 -6.15
C GLU A 136 -18.02 -1.45 -5.92
N ALA A 137 -17.16 -0.50 -5.55
CA ALA A 137 -17.55 0.89 -5.39
C ALA A 137 -18.00 1.53 -6.72
N GLN A 138 -17.32 1.23 -7.83
CA GLN A 138 -17.72 1.68 -9.17
C GLN A 138 -19.08 1.12 -9.57
N PHE A 139 -19.29 -0.18 -9.44
CA PHE A 139 -20.58 -0.82 -9.71
C PHE A 139 -21.70 -0.20 -8.87
N THR A 140 -21.45 0.02 -7.58
CA THR A 140 -22.40 0.68 -6.67
C THR A 140 -22.74 2.10 -7.14
N ALA A 141 -21.73 2.89 -7.50
CA ALA A 141 -21.90 4.25 -8.00
C ALA A 141 -22.70 4.28 -9.31
N GLU A 142 -22.39 3.40 -10.26
CA GLU A 142 -23.12 3.26 -11.51
C GLU A 142 -24.58 2.86 -11.29
N ARG A 143 -24.84 1.94 -10.35
CA ARG A 143 -26.20 1.55 -9.97
C ARG A 143 -27.01 2.74 -9.42
N PHE A 144 -26.41 3.56 -8.56
CA PHE A 144 -27.06 4.78 -8.06
C PHE A 144 -27.29 5.80 -9.18
N ALA A 145 -26.31 6.00 -10.06
CA ALA A 145 -26.45 6.89 -11.21
C ALA A 145 -27.60 6.45 -12.14
N ALA A 146 -27.71 5.14 -12.40
CA ALA A 146 -28.81 4.57 -13.17
C ALA A 146 -30.17 4.80 -12.50
N ARG A 147 -30.27 4.60 -11.16
CA ARG A 147 -31.49 4.88 -10.40
C ARG A 147 -31.92 6.35 -10.54
N ILE A 148 -30.99 7.29 -10.33
CA ILE A 148 -31.27 8.73 -10.47
C ILE A 148 -31.78 9.05 -11.88
N LYS A 149 -31.17 8.45 -12.91
CA LYS A 149 -31.60 8.63 -14.29
C LYS A 149 -33.02 8.11 -14.52
N LEU A 150 -33.36 6.93 -14.02
CA LEU A 150 -34.72 6.37 -14.14
C LEU A 150 -35.76 7.21 -13.39
N GLN A 151 -35.45 7.67 -12.19
CA GLN A 151 -36.31 8.59 -11.44
C GLN A 151 -36.54 9.91 -12.21
N SER A 152 -35.49 10.44 -12.88
CA SER A 152 -35.62 11.65 -13.70
C SER A 152 -36.54 11.47 -14.92
N LEU A 153 -36.77 10.23 -15.35
CA LEU A 153 -37.69 9.86 -16.42
C LEU A 153 -39.11 9.56 -15.91
N GLY A 154 -39.36 9.68 -14.61
CA GLY A 154 -40.66 9.44 -13.99
C GLY A 154 -40.94 7.97 -13.63
N VAL A 155 -39.94 7.09 -13.67
CA VAL A 155 -40.09 5.69 -13.26
C VAL A 155 -40.16 5.62 -11.73
N PRO A 156 -41.20 5.00 -11.14
CA PRO A 156 -41.36 4.93 -9.69
C PRO A 156 -40.40 3.89 -9.06
N ASP A 157 -40.00 4.12 -7.81
CA ASP A 157 -38.95 3.33 -7.13
C ASP A 157 -39.26 1.83 -7.04
N ASN A 158 -40.53 1.45 -6.88
CA ASN A 158 -40.97 0.06 -6.81
C ASN A 158 -40.68 -0.71 -8.11
N GLU A 159 -40.76 -0.05 -9.27
CA GLU A 159 -40.44 -0.66 -10.57
C GLU A 159 -38.93 -0.77 -10.77
N ILE A 160 -38.17 0.22 -10.28
CA ILE A 160 -36.71 0.19 -10.35
C ILE A 160 -36.16 -0.93 -9.46
N ASP A 161 -36.64 -1.03 -8.22
CA ASP A 161 -36.18 -2.04 -7.26
C ASP A 161 -36.57 -3.47 -7.66
N ALA A 162 -37.70 -3.65 -8.37
CA ALA A 162 -38.11 -4.97 -8.89
C ALA A 162 -37.22 -5.48 -10.04
N ASN A 163 -36.53 -4.59 -10.75
CA ASN A 163 -35.69 -4.93 -11.91
C ASN A 163 -34.19 -4.85 -11.62
N LEU A 164 -33.78 -4.34 -10.45
CA LEU A 164 -32.39 -4.36 -10.03
C LEU A 164 -32.06 -5.72 -9.37
N PRO A 165 -30.95 -6.38 -9.75
CA PRO A 165 -30.52 -7.60 -9.09
C PRO A 165 -30.30 -7.35 -7.58
N SER A 166 -30.89 -8.20 -6.74
CA SER A 166 -30.62 -8.24 -5.31
C SER A 166 -29.20 -8.74 -5.05
N LEU A 167 -28.47 -8.09 -4.13
CA LEU A 167 -27.15 -8.54 -3.65
C LEU A 167 -27.28 -9.73 -2.69
#